data_AF-A0A2E8KX03-F1
#
_entry.id   AF-A0A2E8KX03-F1
#
_cell.length_a   1.000
_cell.length_b   1.000
_cell.length_c   1.000
_cell.angle_alpha   90.00
_cell.angle_beta   90.00
_cell.angle_gamma   90.00
#
_symmetry.space_group_name_H-M   'P 1'
#
loop_
_entity.id
_entity.type
_entity.pdbx_description
1 polymer ?
#
loop_
_entity_poly.entity_id
_entity_poly.type
_entity_poly.pdbx_seq_one_letter_code
_entity_poly.pdbx_strand_id
1 'polypeptide(L)' 'MIRRFAIFTLLIMIGCHSSPRYGQRNSSRLKTKDASGKMTKHRKSMTGVSSFYAEDFHGKVTANGETYDMY' A
#
# COMPACT_ATOMS: atom_id res chain seq x y z
N MET A 1 -43.99 -0.25 16.05
CA MET A 1 -42.71 0.49 16.16
C MET A 1 -41.53 -0.42 16.53
N ILE A 2 -41.70 -1.37 17.45
CA ILE A 2 -40.65 -2.33 17.86
C ILE A 2 -40.04 -3.15 16.70
N ARG A 3 -40.85 -3.54 15.70
CA ARG A 3 -40.34 -4.26 14.52
C ARG A 3 -39.35 -3.44 13.70
N ARG A 4 -39.54 -2.10 13.63
CA ARG A 4 -38.63 -1.20 12.90
C ARG A 4 -37.32 -0.99 13.67
N PHE A 5 -37.39 -0.93 15.00
CA PHE A 5 -36.21 -0.88 15.86
C PHE A 5 -35.39 -2.18 15.81
N ALA A 6 -36.05 -3.33 15.81
CA ALA A 6 -35.39 -4.63 15.67
C ALA A 6 -34.67 -4.79 14.31
N ILE A 7 -35.25 -4.24 13.25
CA ILE A 7 -34.62 -4.22 11.92
C ILE A 7 -33.36 -3.33 11.93
N PHE A 8 -33.42 -2.17 12.61
CA PHE A 8 -32.28 -1.25 12.70
C PHE A 8 -31.12 -1.82 13.51
N THR A 9 -31.40 -2.51 14.62
CA THR A 9 -30.37 -3.14 15.45
C THR A 9 -29.73 -4.34 14.77
N LEU A 10 -30.48 -5.09 13.94
CA LEU A 10 -29.95 -6.18 13.13
C LEU A 10 -28.95 -5.69 12.07
N LEU A 11 -29.19 -4.51 11.48
CA LEU A 11 -28.31 -3.93 10.45
C LEU A 11 -26.92 -3.53 10.98
N ILE A 12 -26.82 -3.12 12.25
CA ILE A 12 -25.57 -2.66 12.86
C ILE A 12 -24.60 -3.82 13.14
N MET A 13 -25.13 -5.02 13.44
CA MET A 13 -24.29 -6.18 13.75
C MET A 13 -23.62 -6.79 12.51
N ILE A 14 -24.15 -6.55 11.31
CA ILE A 14 -23.59 -7.04 10.03
C ILE A 14 -22.36 -6.21 9.61
N GLY A 15 -22.23 -4.97 10.09
CA GLY A 15 -21.05 -4.12 9.86
C GLY A 15 -19.90 -4.36 10.84
N CYS A 16 -20.13 -5.15 11.89
CA CYS A 16 -19.11 -5.57 12.85
C CYS A 16 -18.34 -6.78 12.29
N HIS A 17 -17.57 -6.56 11.23
CA HIS A 17 -16.60 -7.57 10.78
C HIS A 17 -15.23 -6.95 10.57
N SER A 18 -14.21 -7.73 10.93
CA SER A 18 -12.81 -7.32 11.01
C SER A 18 -12.36 -6.58 9.74
N SER A 19 -11.65 -5.46 9.88
CA SER A 19 -10.90 -4.88 8.75
C SER A 19 -9.51 -5.54 8.64
N PRO A 20 -9.36 -6.64 7.88
CA PRO A 20 -8.06 -6.89 7.25
C PRO A 20 -8.24 -7.47 5.84
N ARG A 21 -7.38 -7.20 4.86
CA ARG A 21 -5.92 -7.23 4.93
C ARG A 21 -5.30 -6.17 4.03
N TYR A 22 -4.40 -5.36 4.58
CA TYR A 22 -3.31 -4.77 3.80
C TYR A 22 -2.46 -5.93 3.25
N GLY A 23 -2.42 -6.05 1.93
CA GLY A 23 -1.73 -7.13 1.23
C GLY A 23 -2.67 -8.27 0.83
N GLN A 24 -3.29 -8.16 -0.34
CA GLN A 24 -2.66 -8.62 -1.57
C GLN A 24 -3.18 -7.75 -2.71
N ARG A 25 -2.26 -7.02 -3.36
CA ARG A 25 -2.53 -6.47 -4.68
C ARG A 25 -2.54 -7.64 -5.65
N ASN A 26 -3.60 -8.44 -5.62
CA ASN A 26 -4.12 -9.11 -6.81
C ASN A 26 -4.67 -8.02 -7.73
N SER A 27 -3.78 -7.10 -8.13
CA SER A 27 -3.91 -6.50 -9.43
C SER A 27 -3.76 -7.68 -10.35
N SER A 28 -4.88 -8.26 -10.77
CA SER A 28 -5.00 -8.49 -12.19
C SER A 28 -4.50 -7.18 -12.81
N ARG A 29 -3.26 -7.19 -13.27
CA ARG A 29 -2.82 -6.20 -14.22
C ARG A 29 -3.87 -6.35 -15.31
N LEU A 30 -4.85 -5.45 -15.32
CA LEU A 30 -5.41 -4.98 -16.57
C LEU A 30 -4.16 -4.59 -17.35
N LYS A 31 -3.62 -5.55 -18.11
CA LYS A 31 -2.68 -5.24 -19.15
C LYS A 31 -3.56 -4.46 -20.10
N THR A 32 -3.43 -3.13 -20.06
CA THR A 32 -3.84 -2.27 -21.14
C THR A 32 -3.06 -2.78 -22.35
N LYS A 33 -3.65 -3.75 -23.06
CA LYS A 33 -3.18 -4.17 -24.36
C LYS A 33 -3.72 -3.11 -25.28
N ASP A 34 -2.83 -2.29 -25.82
CA ASP A 34 -3.15 -1.49 -27.00
C ASP A 34 -3.67 -2.45 -28.09
N ALA A 35 -4.57 -1.98 -28.95
CA ALA A 35 -5.21 -2.78 -30.00
C ALA A 35 -4.22 -3.48 -30.96
N SER A 36 -2.92 -3.15 -30.89
CA SER A 36 -1.81 -3.74 -31.65
C SER A 36 -1.09 -4.91 -30.95
N GLY A 37 -1.49 -5.32 -29.74
CA GLY A 37 -0.92 -6.47 -29.02
C GLY A 37 0.51 -6.26 -28.48
N LYS A 38 1.06 -5.04 -28.58
CA LYS A 38 2.41 -4.72 -28.11
C LYS A 38 2.40 -4.45 -26.60
N MET A 39 3.35 -5.05 -25.87
CA MET A 39 3.48 -4.81 -24.43
C MET A 39 3.93 -3.36 -24.20
N THR A 40 3.05 -2.52 -23.67
CA THR A 40 3.38 -1.16 -23.25
C THR A 40 4.36 -1.22 -22.09
N LYS A 41 5.65 -1.14 -22.40
CA LYS A 41 6.69 -0.96 -21.38
C LYS A 41 6.47 0.44 -20.82
N HIS A 42 5.73 0.56 -19.71
CA HIS A 42 5.73 1.76 -18.87
C HIS A 42 7.11 1.89 -18.18
N ARG A 43 8.19 1.98 -18.95
CA ARG A 43 9.53 2.22 -18.44
C ARG A 43 9.65 3.72 -18.20
N LYS A 44 9.04 4.20 -17.11
CA LYS A 44 9.33 5.54 -16.60
C LYS A 44 10.74 5.49 -16.01
N SER A 45 11.72 5.99 -16.76
CA SER A 45 13.04 6.29 -16.19
C SER A 45 12.87 7.55 -15.35
N MET A 46 13.14 7.44 -14.06
CA MET A 46 13.18 8.59 -13.15
C MET A 46 14.64 8.89 -12.87
N THR A 47 15.03 10.13 -13.06
CA THR A 47 16.36 10.64 -12.72
C THR A 47 16.23 11.62 -11.57
N GLY A 48 17.24 11.68 -10.71
CA GLY A 48 17.24 12.51 -9.52
C GLY A 48 18.65 12.64 -8.98
N VAL A 49 18.87 13.62 -8.10
CA VAL A 49 20.14 13.83 -7.42
C VAL A 49 20.27 12.80 -6.30
N SER A 50 21.43 12.14 -6.23
CA SER A 50 21.79 11.25 -5.13
C SER A 50 22.83 11.94 -4.24
N SER A 51 22.70 11.74 -2.93
CA SER A 51 23.66 12.20 -1.92
C SER A 51 23.75 11.17 -0.81
N PHE A 52 24.82 11.23 -0.02
CA PHE A 52 25.08 10.35 1.11
C PHE A 52 24.73 11.05 2.43
N TYR A 53 24.37 10.28 3.47
CA TYR A 53 24.07 10.84 4.78
C TYR A 53 25.33 11.30 5.51
N ALA A 54 25.22 12.30 6.39
CA ALA A 54 26.36 12.73 7.19
C ALA A 54 26.73 11.69 8.26
N GLU A 55 27.97 11.75 8.74
CA GLU A 55 28.50 10.88 9.82
C GLU A 55 27.63 10.93 11.09
N ASP A 56 27.00 12.08 11.35
CA ASP A 56 26.05 12.31 12.45
C ASP A 56 24.88 11.32 12.50
N PHE A 57 24.59 10.61 11.41
CA PHE A 57 23.50 9.63 11.36
C PHE A 57 23.93 8.22 11.74
N HIS A 58 25.24 7.94 11.80
CA HIS A 58 25.75 6.62 12.18
C HIS A 58 25.23 6.20 13.56
N GLY A 59 24.78 4.95 13.67
CA GLY A 59 24.22 4.40 14.90
C GLY A 59 22.77 4.82 15.19
N LYS A 60 22.12 5.62 14.33
CA LYS A 60 20.71 5.99 14.49
C LYS A 60 19.78 4.98 13.81
N VAL A 61 18.57 4.83 14.34
CA VAL A 61 17.54 3.93 13.79
C VAL A 61 16.89 4.56 12.56
N THR A 62 16.89 3.83 11.44
CA THR A 62 16.27 4.22 10.17
C THR A 62 14.78 3.87 10.14
N ALA A 63 14.06 4.36 9.12
CA ALA A 63 12.60 4.17 9.00
C ALA A 63 12.16 2.69 8.88
N ASN A 64 13.06 1.81 8.43
CA ASN A 64 12.85 0.37 8.39
C ASN A 64 13.19 -0.33 9.72
N GLY A 65 13.68 0.40 10.74
CA GLY A 65 13.97 -0.12 12.08
C GLY A 65 15.40 -0.64 12.28
N GLU A 66 16.23 -0.64 11.25
CA GLU A 66 17.64 -1.05 11.35
C GLU A 66 18.49 0.11 11.89
N THR A 67 19.66 -0.21 12.43
CA THR A 67 20.65 0.81 12.80
C THR A 67 21.47 1.18 11.57
N TYR A 68 21.58 2.46 11.27
CA TYR A 68 22.40 2.93 10.16
C TYR A 68 23.89 2.75 10.46
N ASP A 69 24.51 1.80 9.77
CA ASP A 69 25.95 1.65 9.73
C ASP A 69 26.51 2.35 8.49
N MET A 70 27.53 3.17 8.68
CA MET A 70 28.20 3.90 7.61
C MET A 70 29.49 3.19 7.17
N TYR A 71 30.03 2.31 8.01
CA TYR A 71 31.34 1.68 7.82
C TYR A 71 31.24 0.28 7.19
#